data_AF-A0A8C2VI64-F1
#
_entry.id   AF-A0A8C2VI64-F1
#
_cell.length_a   1.000
_cell.length_b   1.000
_cell.length_c   1.000
_cell.angle_alpha   90.00
_cell.angle_beta   90.00
_cell.angle_gamma   90.00
#
_symmetry.space_group_name_H-M   'P 1'
#
loop_
_entity.id
_entity.type
_entity.pdbx_description
1 polymer ?
#
loop_
_entity_poly.entity_id
_entity_poly.type
_entity_poly.pdbx_seq_one_letter_code
_entity_poly.pdbx_strand_id
1 'polypeptide(L)'
;MAQVVLPALPGEDAESRMVVTFLVSALESMCKELAKSKAEVACVAVYEADVFVVGTERGRAFVNARADLQKDFAKYCRRKGRTTHPAKTYTL
;
A
#
# COMPACT_ATOMS: atom_id res chain seq x y z
N MET A 1 -1.37 -18.35 -43.79
CA MET A 1 -1.77 -17.17 -43.02
C MET A 1 -1.38 -17.43 -41.57
N ALA A 2 -0.34 -16.76 -41.07
CA ALA A 2 0.10 -16.91 -39.68
C ALA A 2 -0.52 -15.78 -38.86
N GLN A 3 -1.39 -16.14 -37.92
CA GLN A 3 -2.00 -15.19 -37.00
C GLN A 3 -1.00 -14.97 -35.87
N VAL A 4 -0.36 -13.81 -35.83
CA VAL A 4 0.44 -13.39 -34.69
C VAL A 4 -0.55 -12.99 -33.59
N VAL A 5 -0.80 -13.93 -32.68
CA VAL A 5 -1.35 -13.60 -31.37
C VAL A 5 -0.25 -12.83 -30.65
N LEU A 6 -0.45 -11.52 -30.51
CA LEU A 6 0.33 -10.73 -29.55
C LEU A 6 -0.14 -11.16 -28.16
N PRO A 7 0.75 -11.65 -27.27
CA PRO A 7 0.37 -11.83 -25.89
C PRO A 7 0.08 -10.45 -25.29
N ALA A 8 -1.03 -10.34 -24.58
CA ALA A 8 -1.40 -9.14 -23.85
C ALA A 8 -0.22 -8.67 -23.01
N LEU A 9 0.22 -7.44 -23.24
CA LEU A 9 1.33 -6.82 -22.53
C LEU A 9 1.03 -6.82 -21.02
N PRO A 10 1.90 -7.37 -20.16
CA PRO A 10 1.84 -7.10 -18.72
C PRO A 10 2.46 -5.72 -18.48
N GLY A 11 1.82 -4.66 -19.00
CA GLY A 11 2.49 -3.38 -19.24
C GLY A 11 2.30 -2.32 -18.16
N GLU A 12 1.10 -2.17 -17.61
CA GLU A 12 0.77 -0.95 -16.83
C GLU A 12 0.56 -1.24 -15.34
N ASP A 13 -0.09 -2.37 -15.01
CA ASP A 13 -0.36 -2.76 -13.62
C ASP A 13 0.90 -3.21 -12.88
N ALA A 14 1.79 -3.92 -13.57
CA ALA A 14 3.05 -4.39 -12.99
C ALA A 14 4.00 -3.21 -12.72
N GLU A 15 4.10 -2.27 -13.66
CA GLU A 15 4.91 -1.06 -13.51
C GLU A 15 4.37 -0.17 -12.38
N SER A 16 3.06 0.06 -12.36
CA SER A 16 2.42 0.85 -11.29
C SER A 16 2.61 0.21 -9.91
N ARG A 17 2.50 -1.13 -9.81
CA ARG A 17 2.76 -1.87 -8.56
C ARG A 17 4.22 -1.76 -8.11
N MET A 18 5.16 -1.80 -9.05
CA MET A 18 6.58 -1.60 -8.75
C MET A 18 6.85 -0.17 -8.24
N VAL A 19 6.28 0.84 -8.89
CA VAL A 19 6.39 2.25 -8.47
C VAL A 19 5.81 2.44 -7.06
N VAL A 20 4.62 1.89 -6.78
CA VAL A 20 4.01 1.97 -5.45
C VAL A 20 4.88 1.29 -4.41
N THR A 21 5.40 0.10 -4.70
CA THR A 21 6.29 -0.62 -3.77
C THR A 21 7.56 0.20 -3.48
N PHE A 22 8.18 0.78 -4.51
CA PHE A 22 9.37 1.63 -4.35
C PHE A 22 9.09 2.85 -3.47
N LEU A 23 7.97 3.54 -3.69
CA LEU A 23 7.57 4.70 -2.88
C LEU A 23 7.26 4.30 -1.42
N VAL A 24 6.62 3.15 -1.22
CA VAL A 24 6.35 2.60 0.12
C VAL A 24 7.67 2.27 0.85
N SER A 25 8.66 1.71 0.15
CA SER A 25 10.01 1.50 0.72
C SER A 25 10.75 2.80 1.03
N ALA A 26 10.59 3.84 0.20
CA ALA A 26 11.16 5.17 0.48
C ALA A 26 10.54 5.78 1.75
N LEU A 27 9.21 5.66 1.93
CA LEU A 27 8.52 6.07 3.15
C LEU A 27 9.01 5.29 4.37
N GLU A 28 9.25 4.00 4.23
CA GLU A 28 9.81 3.18 5.32
C GLU A 28 11.20 3.69 5.74
N SER A 29 12.05 4.05 4.77
CA SER A 29 13.37 4.65 5.03
C SER A 29 13.26 5.97 5.80
N MET A 30 12.32 6.84 5.42
CA MET A 30 12.04 8.07 6.17
C MET A 30 11.54 7.78 7.59
N CYS A 31 10.66 6.78 7.75
CA CYS A 31 10.16 6.38 9.07
C CYS A 31 11.27 5.86 9.99
N LYS A 32 12.29 5.19 9.45
CA LYS A 32 13.48 4.74 10.21
C LYS A 32 14.28 5.92 10.75
N GLU A 33 14.46 6.99 9.97
CA GLU A 33 15.11 8.22 10.45
C GLU A 33 14.25 8.94 11.49
N LEU A 34 12.94 9.00 11.29
CA LEU A 34 11.99 9.58 12.25
C LEU A 34 11.96 8.81 13.57
N ALA A 35 12.15 7.50 13.55
CA ALA A 35 12.24 6.66 14.76
C ALA A 35 13.47 6.98 15.63
N LYS A 36 14.51 7.62 15.07
CA LYS A 36 15.64 8.14 15.87
C LYS A 36 15.25 9.40 16.66
N SER A 37 14.16 10.05 16.26
CA SER A 37 13.51 11.13 17.02
C SER A 37 12.44 10.55 17.95
N LYS A 38 11.94 11.34 18.91
CA LYS A 38 10.78 10.96 19.75
C LYS A 38 9.44 11.06 19.01
N ALA A 39 9.45 10.96 17.68
CA ALA A 39 8.28 11.08 16.84
C ALA A 39 7.77 9.69 16.46
N GLU A 40 6.46 9.49 16.53
CA GLU A 40 5.81 8.25 16.11
C GLU A 40 4.97 8.53 14.87
N VAL A 41 5.10 7.70 13.85
CA VAL A 41 4.44 7.90 12.55
C VAL A 41 3.87 6.58 12.06
N ALA A 42 2.68 6.63 11.48
CA ALA A 42 2.08 5.51 10.77
C ALA A 42 1.37 6.03 9.52
N CYS A 43 1.64 5.39 8.39
CA CYS A 43 1.05 5.69 7.10
C CYS A 43 0.31 4.45 6.61
N VAL A 44 -0.94 4.64 6.20
CA VAL A 44 -1.74 3.60 5.54
C VAL A 44 -1.89 4.00 4.07
N ALA A 45 -1.47 3.13 3.17
CA ALA A 45 -1.68 3.29 1.74
C ALA A 45 -2.59 2.18 1.22
N VAL A 46 -3.48 2.53 0.29
CA VAL A 46 -4.36 1.56 -0.39
C VAL A 46 -4.11 1.70 -1.88
N TYR A 47 -3.68 0.61 -2.51
CA TYR A 47 -3.48 0.52 -3.94
C TYR A 47 -4.14 -0.75 -4.45
N GLU A 48 -5.08 -0.62 -5.38
CA GLU A 48 -5.98 -1.72 -5.74
C GLU A 48 -6.53 -2.40 -4.48
N ALA A 49 -6.52 -3.73 -4.40
CA ALA A 49 -6.96 -4.47 -3.23
C ALA A 49 -5.94 -4.53 -2.07
N ASP A 50 -4.74 -3.96 -2.23
CA ASP A 50 -3.65 -4.12 -1.27
C ASP A 50 -3.62 -2.92 -0.29
N VAL A 51 -3.50 -3.22 1.01
CA VAL A 51 -3.31 -2.23 2.06
C VAL A 51 -1.89 -2.35 2.59
N PHE A 52 -1.13 -1.25 2.54
CA PHE A 52 0.24 -1.18 3.01
C PHE A 52 0.28 -0.31 4.26
N VAL A 53 0.93 -0.82 5.31
CA VAL A 53 1.16 -0.06 6.55
C VAL A 53 2.65 0.11 6.75
N VAL A 54 3.11 1.36 6.74
CA VAL A 54 4.51 1.75 7.02
C VAL A 54 4.56 2.73 8.16
N GLY A 55 5.65 2.79 8.91
CA GLY A 55 5.73 3.66 10.07
C GLY A 55 6.84 3.26 11.03
N THR A 56 6.93 3.99 12.13
CA THR A 56 7.71 3.57 13.30
C THR A 56 7.11 2.31 13.92
N GLU A 57 7.88 1.62 14.75
CA GLU A 57 7.43 0.36 15.37
C GLU A 57 6.11 0.54 16.14
N ARG A 58 6.01 1.58 16.98
CA ARG A 58 4.77 1.85 17.72
C ARG A 58 3.66 2.37 16.84
N GLY A 59 3.97 3.19 15.83
CA GLY A 59 2.99 3.68 14.87
C GLY A 59 2.31 2.53 14.11
N ARG A 60 3.09 1.59 13.58
CA ARG A 60 2.56 0.38 12.93
C ARG A 60 1.80 -0.49 13.91
N ALA A 61 2.33 -0.71 15.13
CA ALA A 61 1.64 -1.50 16.15
C ALA A 61 0.27 -0.91 16.50
N PHE A 62 0.17 0.41 16.63
CA PHE A 62 -1.09 1.11 16.91
C PHE A 62 -2.12 0.88 15.79
N VAL A 63 -1.71 1.06 14.53
CA VAL A 63 -2.61 0.87 13.37
C VAL A 63 -2.97 -0.60 13.15
N ASN A 64 -2.06 -1.54 13.43
CA ASN A 64 -2.33 -2.97 13.33
C ASN A 64 -3.26 -3.48 14.44
N ALA A 65 -3.17 -2.94 15.65
CA ALA A 65 -4.12 -3.22 16.72
C ALA A 65 -5.53 -2.67 16.43
N ARG A 66 -5.62 -1.67 15.54
CA ARG A 66 -6.85 -0.98 15.14
C ARG A 66 -7.22 -1.31 13.68
N ALA A 67 -7.54 -2.57 13.42
CA ALA A 67 -7.93 -3.02 12.08
C ALA A 67 -9.18 -2.28 11.53
N ASP A 68 -9.99 -1.68 12.40
CA ASP A 68 -11.07 -0.76 12.07
C ASP A 68 -10.59 0.47 11.30
N LEU A 69 -9.46 1.07 11.69
CA LEU A 69 -8.87 2.22 10.98
C LEU A 69 -8.48 1.85 9.55
N GLN A 70 -7.83 0.70 9.36
CA GLN A 70 -7.45 0.21 8.03
C GLN A 70 -8.69 -0.05 7.17
N LYS A 71 -9.71 -0.70 7.75
CA LYS A 71 -10.97 -1.00 7.05
C LYS A 71 -11.71 0.27 6.66
N ASP A 72 -11.81 1.25 7.55
CA ASP A 72 -12.54 2.49 7.28
C ASP A 72 -11.81 3.36 6.27
N PHE A 73 -10.47 3.37 6.30
CA PHE A 73 -9.67 4.01 5.25
C PHE A 73 -9.87 3.33 3.90
N ALA A 74 -9.84 1.99 3.84
CA ALA A 74 -10.12 1.24 2.62
C ALA A 74 -11.55 1.50 2.09
N LYS A 75 -12.57 1.52 2.96
CA LYS A 75 -13.95 1.88 2.59
C LYS A 75 -14.05 3.31 2.05
N TYR A 76 -13.38 4.26 2.69
CA TYR A 76 -13.34 5.65 2.24
C TYR A 76 -12.75 5.76 0.82
N CYS A 77 -11.64 5.06 0.57
CA CYS A 77 -11.02 4.97 -0.76
C CYS A 77 -11.96 4.32 -1.79
N ARG A 78 -12.66 3.24 -1.43
CA ARG A 78 -13.70 2.60 -2.28
C ARG A 78 -14.81 3.55 -2.69
N ARG A 79 -15.39 4.26 -1.71
CA ARG A 79 -16.49 5.22 -1.95
C ARG A 79 -16.07 6.35 -2.89
N LYS A 80 -14.78 6.67 -2.96
CA LYS A 80 -14.22 7.68 -3.86
C LYS A 80 -13.84 7.14 -5.25
N GLY A 81 -14.30 5.94 -5.62
CA GLY A 81 -14.11 5.39 -6.97
C GLY A 81 -12.85 4.56 -7.17
N ARG A 82 -12.11 4.23 -6.10
CA ARG A 82 -11.01 3.24 -6.18
C ARG A 82 -11.60 1.84 -6.02
N THR A 83 -11.73 1.09 -7.11
CA THR A 83 -12.24 -0.28 -7.13
C THR A 83 -11.41 -1.17 -6.21
N THR A 84 -12.01 -1.76 -5.16
CA THR A 84 -11.28 -2.76 -4.38
C THR A 84 -12.20 -3.93 -3.98
N HIS A 85 -11.83 -5.13 -4.44
CA HIS A 85 -12.28 -6.43 -3.95
C HIS A 85 -11.66 -6.71 -2.54
N PRO A 86 -12.00 -7.79 -1.80
CA PRO A 86 -11.59 -7.93 -0.39
C PRO A 86 -10.07 -7.78 -0.20
N ALA A 87 -9.70 -6.91 0.75
CA ALA A 87 -8.36 -6.38 0.88
C ALA A 87 -7.38 -7.38 1.51
N LYS A 88 -6.17 -7.48 0.94
CA LYS A 88 -5.04 -8.19 1.56
C LYS A 88 -4.15 -7.14 2.25
N THR A 89 -4.02 -7.23 3.58
CA THR A 89 -3.12 -6.37 4.35
C THR A 89 -1.69 -6.90 4.23
N TYR A 90 -0.77 -6.05 3.76
CA TYR A 90 0.66 -6.30 3.75
C TYR A 90 1.34 -5.37 4.75
N THR A 91 1.97 -5.97 5.76
CA THR A 91 2.83 -5.23 6.69
C THR A 91 4.26 -5.41 6.20
N LEU A 92 4.92 -4.31 5.85
CA LEU A 92 6.33 -4.27 5.47
C LEU A 92 7.17 -3.72 6.63
#